data_AF-A0A2H6H1J4-F1
#
_entry.id   AF-A0A2H6H1J4-F1
#
_cell.length_a   1.000
_cell.length_b   1.000
_cell.length_c   1.000
_cell.angle_alpha   90.00
_cell.angle_beta   90.00
_cell.angle_gamma   90.00
#
_symmetry.space_group_name_H-M   'P 1'
#
loop_
_entity.id
_entity.type
_entity.pdbx_description
1 polymer ?
#
loop_
_entity_poly.entity_id
_entity_poly.type
_entity_poly.pdbx_seq_one_letter_code
_entity_poly.pdbx_strand_id
1 'polypeptide(L)' 'MRKRSIKLEKGKLELKDEFELIFEKTITKFGNGAKIDAPKEFLGKKVYVILRK' A
#
# COMPACT_ATOMS: atom_id res chain seq x y z
N MET A 1 17.49 -4.73 -16.48
CA MET A 1 16.55 -5.36 -15.54
C MET A 1 16.63 -4.60 -14.22
N ARG A 2 15.58 -3.89 -13.77
CA ARG A 2 15.64 -3.11 -12.50
C ARG A 2 15.44 -4.05 -11.30
N LYS A 3 16.27 -3.91 -10.27
CA LYS A 3 16.40 -4.89 -9.16
C LYS A 3 15.47 -4.51 -8.01
N ARG A 4 14.18 -4.85 -8.17
CA ARG A 4 13.12 -4.61 -7.17
C ARG A 4 13.38 -5.40 -5.90
N SER A 5 13.21 -4.81 -4.72
CA SER A 5 13.31 -5.52 -3.44
C SER A 5 12.27 -5.07 -2.42
N ILE A 6 11.64 -6.05 -1.77
CA ILE A 6 10.71 -5.88 -0.65
C ILE A 6 11.27 -6.67 0.53
N LYS A 7 11.40 -6.05 1.71
CA LYS A 7 11.70 -6.73 2.97
C LYS A 7 10.73 -6.30 4.06
N LEU A 8 10.28 -7.25 4.86
CA LEU A 8 9.48 -7.01 6.06
C LEU A 8 10.16 -7.73 7.24
N GLU A 9 10.92 -7.00 8.05
CA GLU A 9 11.70 -7.56 9.17
C GLU A 9 11.36 -6.84 10.48
N LYS A 10 10.76 -7.56 11.45
CA LYS A 10 10.47 -7.07 12.82
C LYS A 10 9.78 -5.69 12.87
N GLY A 11 8.79 -5.47 11.99
CA GLY A 11 8.04 -4.21 11.89
C GLY A 11 8.69 -3.11 11.04
N LYS A 12 9.89 -3.34 10.50
CA LYS A 12 10.50 -2.47 9.48
C LYS A 12 10.16 -2.98 8.08
N LEU A 13 9.74 -2.07 7.21
CA LEU A 13 9.45 -2.31 5.80
C LEU A 13 10.47 -1.56 4.95
N GLU A 14 11.35 -2.27 4.24
CA GLU A 14 12.21 -1.69 3.21
C GLU A 14 11.64 -1.99 1.82
N LEU A 15 11.52 -0.95 1.01
CA LEU A 15 11.01 -1.01 -0.36
C LEU A 15 11.97 -0.27 -1.30
N LYS A 16 12.38 -0.91 -2.40
CA LYS A 16 13.27 -0.33 -3.42
C LYS A 16 12.71 -0.66 -4.81
N ASP A 17 12.09 0.34 -5.42
CA ASP A 17 11.45 0.34 -6.75
C ASP A 17 11.31 1.81 -7.22
N GLU A 18 10.81 2.05 -8.43
CA GLU A 18 10.46 3.39 -8.90
C GLU A 18 9.06 3.80 -8.42
N PHE A 19 8.99 4.49 -7.27
CA PHE A 19 7.72 4.97 -6.70
C PHE A 19 7.31 6.35 -7.23
N GLU A 20 6.00 6.57 -7.38
CA GLU A 20 5.43 7.88 -7.76
C GLU A 20 4.79 8.60 -6.59
N LEU A 21 4.03 7.86 -5.77
CA LEU A 21 3.28 8.40 -4.65
C LEU A 21 3.10 7.34 -3.57
N ILE A 22 3.29 7.73 -2.32
CA ILE A 22 2.97 6.94 -1.14
C ILE A 22 1.98 7.75 -0.29
N PHE A 23 0.85 7.16 0.09
CA PHE A 23 -0.13 7.81 0.95
C PHE A 23 -0.76 6.84 1.96
N GLU A 24 -1.07 7.33 3.15
CA GLU A 24 -1.84 6.60 4.15
C GLU A 24 -3.35 6.77 3.89
N LYS A 25 -4.14 5.71 4.05
CA LYS A 25 -5.60 5.77 3.97
C LYS A 25 -6.24 4.74 4.91
N THR A 26 -7.39 5.07 5.49
CA THR A 26 -8.23 4.11 6.23
C THR A 26 -9.16 3.38 5.27
N ILE A 27 -9.29 2.05 5.40
CA ILE A 27 -10.22 1.28 4.56
C ILE A 27 -11.67 1.51 5.04
N THR A 28 -12.44 2.23 4.22
CA THR A 28 -13.87 2.53 4.44
C THR A 28 -14.78 1.62 3.60
N LYS A 29 -16.06 1.47 3.99
CA LYS A 29 -17.04 0.66 3.24
C LYS A 29 -17.40 1.26 1.86
N PHE A 30 -17.29 2.58 1.70
CA PHE A 30 -17.57 3.35 0.48
C PHE A 30 -16.59 4.54 0.39
N GLY A 31 -16.36 5.09 -0.80
CA GLY A 31 -15.48 6.26 -0.99
C GLY A 31 -15.30 6.73 -2.45
N ASN A 32 -14.82 7.96 -2.62
CA ASN A 32 -14.85 8.74 -3.87
C ASN A 32 -13.67 8.47 -4.83
N GLY A 33 -13.46 7.26 -5.33
CA GLY A 33 -12.40 7.05 -6.33
C GLY A 33 -12.21 5.63 -6.86
N ALA A 34 -11.21 5.46 -7.72
CA ALA A 34 -10.82 4.18 -8.30
C ALA A 34 -10.63 3.11 -7.21
N LYS A 35 -11.20 1.93 -7.44
CA LYS A 35 -11.28 0.86 -6.44
C LYS A 35 -9.90 0.27 -6.16
N ILE A 36 -9.59 0.11 -4.89
CA ILE A 36 -8.47 -0.68 -4.39
C ILE A 36 -9.11 -1.78 -3.54
N ASP A 37 -9.16 -2.98 -4.08
CA ASP A 37 -9.79 -4.12 -3.41
C ASP A 37 -8.93 -4.61 -2.23
N ALA A 38 -9.59 -4.85 -1.10
CA ALA A 38 -8.97 -5.35 0.13
C ALA A 38 -9.91 -6.32 0.86
N PRO A 39 -9.39 -7.39 1.49
CA PRO A 39 -10.18 -8.29 2.32
C PRO A 39 -11.01 -7.55 3.39
N LYS A 40 -12.27 -7.98 3.58
CA LYS A 40 -13.24 -7.33 4.51
C LYS A 40 -12.76 -7.31 5.96
N GLU A 41 -11.91 -8.24 6.36
CA GLU A 41 -11.21 -8.30 7.65
C GLU A 41 -10.24 -7.13 7.92
N PHE A 42 -9.96 -6.30 6.93
CA PHE A 42 -9.12 -5.10 7.04
C PHE A 42 -9.93 -3.79 7.08
N LEU A 43 -11.27 -3.84 7.06
CA LEU A 43 -12.11 -2.65 7.27
C LEU A 43 -11.74 -1.92 8.57
N GLY A 44 -11.66 -0.59 8.50
CA GLY A 44 -11.26 0.26 9.62
C GLY A 44 -9.76 0.29 9.93
N LYS A 45 -8.93 -0.56 9.31
CA LYS A 45 -7.47 -0.50 9.44
C LYS A 45 -6.90 0.63 8.57
N LYS A 46 -5.79 1.22 9.01
CA LYS A 46 -4.92 2.07 8.20
C LYS A 46 -4.09 1.20 7.26
N VAL A 47 -3.88 1.66 6.02
CA VAL A 47 -2.98 1.06 5.05
C VAL A 47 -2.15 2.13 4.34
N TYR A 48 -0.93 1.76 3.94
CA TYR A 48 -0.12 2.56 3.01
C TYR A 48 -0.39 2.07 1.59
N VAL A 49 -0.86 2.98 0.73
CA VAL A 49 -1.01 2.75 -0.70
C VAL A 49 0.22 3.31 -1.40
N ILE A 50 0.77 2.55 -2.35
CA ILE A 50 2.04 2.83 -3.01
C ILE A 50 1.84 2.70 -4.52
N LEU A 51 1.95 3.80 -5.25
CA LEU A 51 2.05 3.82 -6.71
C LEU A 51 3.50 3.67 -7.14
N ARG A 52 3.70 2.94 -8.25
CA ARG A 52 5.01 2.69 -8.88
C ARG A 52 4.91 2.83 -10.40
N LYS A 53 6.05 2.99 -11.04
CA LYS A 53 6.25 2.95 -12.50
C LYS A 53 6.50 1.51 -13.02
#